data_AF-A0A7C3CDH8-F1
#
_entry.id   AF-A0A7C3CDH8-F1
#
_cell.length_a   1.000
_cell.length_b   1.000
_cell.length_c   1.000
_cell.angle_alpha   90.00
_cell.angle_beta   90.00
_cell.angle_gamma   90.00
#
_symmetry.space_group_name_H-M   'P 1'
#
loop_
_entity.id
_entity.type
_entity.pdbx_description
1 polymer ?
#
loop_
_entity_poly.entity_id
_entity_poly.type
_entity_poly.pdbx_seq_one_letter_code
_entity_poly.pdbx_strand_id
1 'polypeptide(L)'
;MDQASKPTKQKEPKVSKQTAKQSAPSTPHAKRSNRRRGRGKPSGKPTSKKPFRPKPKDTSPLATIRRSFFACHRCSFMFAGLRASLGLDTLRAMTAAATDGWLDTAWSPLVRNLIEGHYGVVVHSDTTYFQGTCPTCGRAFTCSAEGGSAEMTHFAIQADRLAPHRR
;
A
#
# COMPACT_ATOMS: atom_id res chain seq x y z
N MET A 1 -39.62 -6.57 40.53
CA MET A 1 -38.28 -6.41 41.12
C MET A 1 -37.46 -5.58 40.16
N ASP A 2 -37.63 -4.27 40.30
CA ASP A 2 -37.06 -3.21 39.49
C ASP A 2 -35.57 -3.04 39.78
N GLN A 3 -34.72 -3.34 38.79
CA GLN A 3 -33.30 -2.99 38.86
C GLN A 3 -33.04 -1.71 38.04
N ALA A 4 -32.94 -0.61 38.78
CA ALA A 4 -32.56 0.71 38.30
C ALA A 4 -31.12 0.70 37.75
N SER A 5 -30.96 1.14 36.50
CA SER A 5 -29.67 1.31 35.83
C SER A 5 -29.00 2.61 36.28
N LYS A 6 -27.74 2.52 36.72
CA LYS A 6 -26.89 3.69 37.04
C LYS A 6 -26.26 4.26 35.76
N PRO A 7 -26.30 5.59 35.53
CA PRO A 7 -25.59 6.20 34.41
C PRO A 7 -24.10 6.40 34.72
N THR A 8 -23.24 5.81 33.89
CA THR A 8 -21.78 5.98 33.94
C THR A 8 -21.38 7.28 33.25
N LYS A 9 -20.71 8.14 34.03
CA LYS A 9 -20.24 9.48 33.69
C LYS A 9 -19.11 9.41 32.65
N GLN A 10 -19.37 9.88 31.43
CA GLN A 10 -18.35 10.06 30.38
C GLN A 10 -17.39 11.19 30.77
N LYS A 11 -16.09 10.95 30.59
CA LYS A 11 -15.00 11.89 30.88
C LYS A 11 -14.46 12.40 29.53
N GLU A 12 -14.68 13.68 29.23
CA GLU A 12 -14.18 14.35 28.03
C GLU A 12 -12.64 14.28 27.93
N PRO A 13 -12.08 13.98 26.74
CA PRO A 13 -10.65 14.16 26.49
C PRO A 13 -10.32 15.62 26.17
N LYS A 14 -9.34 16.17 26.90
CA LYS A 14 -8.77 17.50 26.70
C LYS A 14 -8.06 17.60 25.35
N VAL A 15 -8.55 18.50 24.50
CA VAL A 15 -7.90 18.93 23.25
C VAL A 15 -6.70 19.82 23.59
N SER A 16 -5.49 19.32 23.37
CA SER A 16 -4.26 20.13 23.39
C SER A 16 -3.93 20.62 21.97
N LYS A 17 -4.15 21.92 21.75
CA LYS A 17 -3.57 22.70 20.64
C LYS A 17 -2.05 22.78 20.82
N GLN A 18 -1.29 22.27 19.87
CA GLN A 18 0.10 22.69 19.68
C GLN A 18 0.33 23.16 18.24
N THR A 19 0.49 24.48 18.16
CA THR A 19 0.95 25.28 17.03
C THR A 19 2.48 25.39 17.10
N ALA A 20 3.19 25.05 16.02
CA ALA A 20 4.59 25.47 15.80
C ALA A 20 4.81 25.53 14.27
N LYS A 21 4.79 26.72 13.66
CA LYS A 21 5.96 27.57 13.34
C LYS A 21 7.08 26.77 12.67
N GLN A 22 7.17 26.85 11.34
CA GLN A 22 8.09 27.72 10.60
C GLN A 22 9.56 27.38 10.83
N SER A 23 10.25 26.95 9.77
CA SER A 23 11.45 27.63 9.22
C SER A 23 12.04 26.83 8.06
N ALA A 24 12.10 27.47 6.89
CA ALA A 24 12.95 27.06 5.77
C ALA A 24 14.37 27.63 5.95
N PRO A 25 15.42 26.92 5.53
CA PRO A 25 16.68 27.53 5.18
C PRO A 25 16.87 27.53 3.66
N SER A 26 16.80 28.73 3.10
CA SER A 26 17.39 29.10 1.82
C SER A 26 18.91 29.24 1.96
N THR A 27 19.68 28.57 1.09
CA THR A 27 21.10 28.91 0.86
C THR A 27 21.40 29.08 -0.64
N PRO A 28 22.25 30.05 -1.00
CA PRO A 28 22.49 30.48 -2.37
C PRO A 28 23.73 29.84 -3.03
N HIS A 29 23.71 29.88 -4.37
CA HIS A 29 24.83 29.99 -5.31
C HIS A 29 26.16 29.25 -5.06
N ALA A 30 26.47 28.33 -5.99
CA ALA A 30 27.83 28.20 -6.52
C ALA A 30 27.79 28.14 -8.06
N LYS A 31 28.28 29.21 -8.70
CA LYS A 31 28.70 29.27 -10.10
C LYS A 31 30.09 28.64 -10.22
N ARG A 32 30.32 27.84 -11.27
CA ARG A 32 31.59 27.52 -11.99
C ARG A 32 31.60 26.03 -12.34
N SER A 33 32.06 25.58 -13.50
CA SER A 33 32.71 26.23 -14.63
C SER A 33 32.68 25.26 -15.79
N ASN A 34 32.34 25.79 -16.96
CA ASN A 34 32.51 25.16 -18.26
C ASN A 34 34.01 24.90 -18.53
N ARG A 35 34.46 23.64 -18.64
CA ARG A 35 35.76 23.32 -19.22
C ARG A 35 35.74 21.98 -19.97
N ARG A 36 35.94 22.13 -21.29
CA ARG A 36 36.72 21.28 -22.19
C ARG A 36 36.04 20.02 -22.74
N ARG A 37 35.48 20.26 -23.94
CA ARG A 37 35.54 19.40 -25.13
C ARG A 37 36.75 18.46 -25.11
N GLY A 38 36.52 17.19 -24.86
CA GLY A 38 37.37 16.09 -25.27
C GLY A 38 36.60 15.26 -26.29
N ARG A 39 36.84 15.54 -27.58
CA ARG A 39 36.28 14.81 -28.73
C ARG A 39 37.05 13.49 -28.86
N GLY A 40 36.73 12.54 -27.98
CA GLY A 40 37.21 11.16 -28.06
C GLY A 40 36.43 10.37 -29.10
N LYS A 41 37.17 9.77 -30.04
CA LYS A 41 36.67 8.95 -31.17
C LYS A 41 35.72 7.84 -30.69
N PRO A 42 34.65 7.51 -31.44
CA PRO A 42 33.78 6.38 -31.15
C PRO A 42 34.50 5.09 -31.57
N SER A 43 35.36 4.54 -30.70
CA SER A 43 35.79 3.16 -30.83
C SER A 43 34.64 2.26 -30.41
N GLY A 44 33.98 1.67 -31.41
CA GLY A 44 32.90 0.70 -31.23
C GLY A 44 33.37 -0.44 -30.32
N LYS A 45 32.93 -0.39 -29.06
CA LYS A 45 33.00 -1.55 -28.17
C LYS A 45 31.77 -2.40 -28.46
N PRO A 46 31.93 -3.71 -28.71
CA PRO A 46 30.80 -4.61 -28.90
C PRO A 46 29.92 -4.51 -27.67
N THR A 47 28.65 -4.21 -27.91
CA THR A 47 27.60 -4.20 -26.89
C THR A 47 27.58 -5.59 -26.27
N SER A 48 28.17 -5.72 -25.08
CA SER A 48 28.06 -6.90 -24.25
C SER A 48 26.56 -7.15 -24.06
N LYS A 49 26.03 -8.10 -24.83
CA LYS A 49 24.68 -8.63 -24.65
C LYS A 49 24.68 -9.19 -23.23
N LYS A 50 24.19 -8.40 -22.28
CA LYS A 50 24.02 -8.84 -20.89
C LYS A 50 23.32 -10.20 -20.96
N PRO A 51 23.86 -11.24 -20.31
CA PRO A 51 23.24 -12.56 -20.35
C PRO A 51 21.79 -12.39 -19.89
N PHE A 52 20.87 -12.82 -20.74
CA PHE A 52 19.46 -12.93 -20.42
C PHE A 52 19.37 -13.86 -19.21
N ARG A 53 19.27 -13.30 -18.00
CA ARG A 53 18.99 -14.10 -16.81
C ARG A 53 17.56 -14.62 -16.99
N PRO A 54 17.35 -15.93 -17.18
CA PRO A 54 16.01 -16.47 -17.16
C PRO A 54 15.38 -16.09 -15.82
N LYS A 55 14.17 -15.53 -15.88
CA LYS A 55 13.40 -15.22 -14.67
C LYS A 55 13.30 -16.50 -13.84
N PRO A 56 13.56 -16.46 -12.52
CA PRO A 56 13.38 -17.62 -11.65
C PRO A 56 11.96 -18.15 -11.83
N LYS A 57 11.84 -19.44 -12.19
CA LYS A 57 10.57 -20.07 -12.59
C LYS A 57 9.68 -20.50 -11.44
N ASP A 58 10.14 -20.40 -10.20
CA ASP A 58 9.38 -20.82 -9.02
C ASP A 58 9.43 -19.72 -7.96
N THR A 59 8.64 -18.66 -8.16
CA THR A 59 8.37 -17.73 -7.06
C THR A 59 7.10 -18.20 -6.38
N SER A 60 7.17 -18.52 -5.08
CA SER A 60 5.99 -18.92 -4.31
C SER A 60 4.87 -17.87 -4.46
N PRO A 61 3.58 -18.28 -4.46
CA PRO A 61 2.45 -17.34 -4.58
C PRO A 61 2.55 -16.17 -3.59
N LEU A 62 2.95 -16.48 -2.35
CA LEU A 62 3.24 -15.48 -1.32
C LEU A 62 4.34 -14.49 -1.73
N ALA A 63 5.43 -14.94 -2.37
CA ALA A 63 6.50 -14.05 -2.84
C ALA A 63 6.04 -13.14 -3.99
N THR A 64 5.17 -13.66 -4.87
CA THR A 64 4.55 -12.87 -5.95
C THR A 64 3.65 -11.78 -5.38
N ILE A 65 2.75 -12.12 -4.47
CA ILE A 65 1.86 -11.14 -3.83
C ILE A 65 2.67 -10.15 -2.99
N ARG A 66 3.66 -10.62 -2.24
CA ARG A 66 4.54 -9.73 -1.48
C ARG A 66 5.21 -8.70 -2.40
N ARG A 67 5.69 -9.09 -3.58
CA ARG A 67 6.25 -8.14 -4.56
C ARG A 67 5.21 -7.11 -5.03
N SER A 68 3.95 -7.50 -5.18
CA SER A 68 2.85 -6.59 -5.50
C SER A 68 2.59 -5.57 -4.38
N PHE A 69 2.65 -5.97 -3.12
CA PHE A 69 2.42 -5.04 -2.00
C PHE A 69 3.66 -4.18 -1.66
N PHE A 70 4.87 -4.63 -1.98
CA PHE A 70 6.13 -3.94 -1.66
C PHE A 70 6.49 -2.81 -2.65
N ALA A 71 5.51 -2.30 -3.41
CA ALA A 71 5.71 -1.20 -4.36
C ALA A 71 5.94 0.15 -3.67
N CYS A 72 5.39 0.37 -2.48
CA CYS A 72 5.63 1.56 -1.68
C CYS A 72 5.51 1.25 -0.19
N HIS A 73 5.94 2.20 0.66
CA HIS A 73 5.89 2.03 2.11
C HIS A 73 4.46 1.77 2.61
N ARG A 74 3.44 2.53 2.16
CA ARG A 74 2.03 2.34 2.61
C ARG A 74 1.48 0.95 2.29
N CYS A 75 1.63 0.49 1.04
CA CYS A 75 1.17 -0.85 0.66
C CYS A 75 1.95 -1.96 1.39
N SER A 76 3.25 -1.74 1.66
CA SER A 76 4.03 -2.70 2.45
C SER A 76 3.59 -2.76 3.92
N PHE A 77 3.21 -1.63 4.50
CA PHE A 77 2.67 -1.56 5.86
C PHE A 77 1.29 -2.20 5.95
N MET A 78 0.42 -1.99 4.96
CA MET A 78 -0.87 -2.69 4.86
C MET A 78 -0.68 -4.21 4.89
N PHE A 79 0.24 -4.73 4.06
CA PHE A 79 0.55 -6.16 4.04
C PHE A 79 1.14 -6.66 5.37
N ALA A 80 2.01 -5.87 6.01
CA ALA A 80 2.53 -6.19 7.33
C ALA A 80 1.44 -6.21 8.40
N GLY A 81 0.48 -5.28 8.36
CA GLY A 81 -0.67 -5.21 9.24
C GLY A 81 -1.60 -6.42 9.09
N LEU A 82 -1.89 -6.82 7.84
CA LEU A 82 -2.63 -8.05 7.54
C LEU A 82 -1.91 -9.28 8.08
N ARG A 83 -0.59 -9.38 7.87
CA ARG A 83 0.23 -10.49 8.40
C ARG A 83 0.21 -10.55 9.93
N ALA A 84 0.32 -9.40 10.59
CA ALA A 84 0.33 -9.32 12.06
C ALA A 84 -1.04 -9.70 12.65
N SER A 85 -2.11 -9.35 11.94
CA SER A 85 -3.49 -9.52 12.39
C SER A 85 -4.06 -10.91 12.12
N LEU A 86 -3.83 -11.45 10.92
CA LEU A 86 -4.40 -12.72 10.46
C LEU A 86 -3.47 -13.91 10.66
N GLY A 87 -2.18 -13.65 10.93
CA GLY A 87 -1.14 -14.68 10.98
C GLY A 87 -0.61 -15.06 9.59
N LEU A 88 0.53 -15.76 9.58
CA LEU A 88 1.21 -16.12 8.34
C LEU A 88 0.47 -17.21 7.56
N ASP A 89 -0.16 -18.17 8.24
CA ASP A 89 -0.78 -19.32 7.58
C ASP A 89 -2.09 -18.94 6.89
N THR A 90 -2.92 -18.09 7.52
CA THR A 90 -4.09 -17.48 6.89
C THR A 90 -3.68 -16.67 5.66
N LEU A 91 -2.61 -15.85 5.79
CA LEU A 91 -2.11 -15.08 4.66
C LEU A 91 -1.61 -15.97 3.52
N ARG A 92 -0.95 -17.09 3.82
CA ARG A 92 -0.56 -18.09 2.82
C ARG A 92 -1.76 -18.69 2.10
N ALA A 93 -2.81 -19.07 2.83
CA ALA A 93 -4.05 -19.60 2.26
C ALA A 93 -4.71 -18.58 1.32
N MET A 94 -4.85 -17.32 1.76
CA MET A 94 -5.35 -16.23 0.90
C MET A 94 -4.46 -16.04 -0.33
N THR A 95 -3.14 -16.09 -0.17
CA THR A 95 -2.21 -15.96 -1.33
C THR A 95 -2.25 -17.15 -2.29
N ALA A 96 -2.73 -18.31 -1.86
CA ALA A 96 -2.91 -19.47 -2.72
C ALA A 96 -4.23 -19.39 -3.52
N ALA A 97 -5.27 -18.80 -2.93
CA ALA A 97 -6.55 -18.54 -3.60
C ALA A 97 -6.52 -17.29 -4.51
N ALA A 98 -5.55 -16.40 -4.28
CA ALA A 98 -5.33 -15.20 -5.07
C ALA A 98 -5.14 -15.47 -6.57
N THR A 99 -5.88 -14.72 -7.39
CA THR A 99 -5.73 -14.69 -8.85
C THR A 99 -5.09 -13.38 -9.28
N ASP A 100 -4.24 -13.40 -10.31
CA ASP A 100 -3.67 -12.21 -10.96
C ASP A 100 -3.01 -11.13 -10.06
N GLY A 101 -2.50 -11.53 -8.89
CA GLY A 101 -1.85 -10.63 -7.94
C GLY A 101 -2.82 -9.84 -7.05
N TRP A 102 -4.11 -10.15 -7.13
CA TRP A 102 -5.14 -9.72 -6.19
C TRP A 102 -5.08 -10.57 -4.91
N LEU A 103 -5.42 -10.01 -3.75
CA LEU A 103 -5.38 -10.73 -2.47
C LEU A 103 -6.76 -10.66 -1.82
N ASP A 104 -7.57 -11.66 -2.09
CA ASP A 104 -8.92 -11.74 -1.55
C ASP A 104 -8.90 -11.92 -0.02
N THR A 105 -9.61 -11.04 0.68
CA THR A 105 -9.81 -11.13 2.13
C THR A 105 -11.18 -10.58 2.53
N ALA A 106 -11.85 -11.29 3.43
CA ALA A 106 -13.17 -10.94 3.93
C ALA A 106 -13.19 -9.55 4.60
N TRP A 107 -14.32 -8.85 4.44
CA TRP A 107 -14.50 -7.54 5.04
C TRP A 107 -14.65 -7.73 6.52
N SER A 108 -13.73 -7.12 7.26
CA SER A 108 -13.77 -7.12 8.71
C SER A 108 -13.49 -5.71 9.20
N PRO A 109 -13.94 -5.36 10.42
CA PRO A 109 -13.54 -4.11 11.07
C PRO A 109 -12.03 -3.93 11.09
N LEU A 110 -11.27 -5.03 11.16
CA LEU A 110 -9.83 -5.03 11.09
C LEU A 110 -9.30 -4.54 9.74
N VAL A 111 -9.78 -5.12 8.63
CA VAL A 111 -9.39 -4.72 7.27
C VAL A 111 -9.78 -3.27 7.01
N ARG A 112 -10.97 -2.86 7.45
CA ARG A 112 -11.42 -1.46 7.39
C ARG A 112 -10.46 -0.53 8.14
N ASN A 113 -10.15 -0.82 9.41
CA ASN A 113 -9.26 0.01 10.21
C ASN A 113 -7.85 0.12 9.59
N LEU A 114 -7.35 -0.97 9.00
CA LEU A 114 -6.08 -0.95 8.28
C LEU A 114 -6.15 -0.06 7.03
N ILE A 115 -7.24 -0.13 6.26
CA ILE A 115 -7.43 0.71 5.08
C ILE A 115 -7.52 2.19 5.46
N GLU A 116 -8.36 2.52 6.45
CA GLU A 116 -8.54 3.90 6.91
C GLU A 116 -7.22 4.46 7.48
N GLY A 117 -6.53 3.67 8.32
CA GLY A 117 -5.27 4.07 8.93
C GLY A 117 -4.10 4.22 7.95
N HIS A 118 -3.97 3.31 6.98
CA HIS A 118 -2.83 3.33 6.05
C HIS A 118 -3.06 4.20 4.81
N TYR A 119 -4.29 4.27 4.31
CA TYR A 119 -4.62 5.04 3.11
C TYR A 119 -5.22 6.41 3.42
N GLY A 120 -5.64 6.67 4.66
CA GLY A 120 -6.21 7.97 5.05
C GLY A 120 -7.58 8.22 4.41
N VAL A 121 -8.30 7.14 4.12
CA VAL A 121 -9.68 7.16 3.61
C VAL A 121 -10.64 6.96 4.79
N VAL A 122 -11.89 7.39 4.64
CA VAL A 122 -12.97 7.08 5.58
C VAL A 122 -13.91 6.13 4.84
N VAL A 123 -14.08 4.93 5.36
CA VAL A 123 -15.07 3.97 4.83
C VAL A 123 -16.24 3.99 5.81
N HIS A 124 -17.49 4.09 5.36
CA HIS A 124 -18.62 4.05 6.29
C HIS A 124 -18.99 2.60 6.63
N SER A 125 -19.61 2.36 7.79
CA SER A 125 -19.97 1.00 8.24
C SER A 125 -21.03 0.32 7.37
N ASP A 126 -21.84 1.11 6.70
CA ASP A 126 -22.88 0.71 5.76
C ASP A 126 -22.36 0.59 4.32
N THR A 127 -21.06 0.85 4.09
CA THR A 127 -20.45 0.75 2.76
C THR A 127 -20.34 -0.71 2.35
N THR A 128 -21.16 -1.11 1.39
CA THR A 128 -21.12 -2.45 0.77
C THR A 128 -20.08 -2.56 -0.33
N TYR A 129 -19.70 -1.44 -0.95
CA TYR A 129 -18.69 -1.37 -1.97
C TYR A 129 -17.80 -0.15 -1.75
N PHE A 130 -16.50 -0.37 -1.69
CA PHE A 130 -15.49 0.67 -1.58
C PHE A 130 -14.39 0.46 -2.62
N GLN A 131 -14.14 1.48 -3.44
CA GLN A 131 -12.99 1.51 -4.35
C GLN A 131 -12.11 2.70 -3.99
N GLY A 132 -10.82 2.44 -3.79
CA GLY A 132 -9.82 3.44 -3.47
C GLY A 132 -8.56 3.27 -4.30
N THR A 133 -7.63 4.21 -4.17
CA THR A 133 -6.27 4.09 -4.71
C THR A 133 -5.26 4.49 -3.64
N CYS A 134 -4.10 3.85 -3.65
CA CYS A 134 -3.01 4.25 -2.76
C CYS A 134 -2.49 5.64 -3.16
N PRO A 135 -2.47 6.63 -2.26
CA PRO A 135 -2.07 8.00 -2.60
C PRO A 135 -0.56 8.11 -2.92
N THR A 136 0.24 7.08 -2.58
CA THR A 136 1.69 7.07 -2.84
C THR A 136 2.06 6.41 -4.17
N CYS A 137 1.42 5.30 -4.53
CA CYS A 137 1.80 4.52 -5.72
C CYS A 137 0.68 4.35 -6.74
N GLY A 138 -0.52 4.90 -6.49
CA GLY A 138 -1.66 4.87 -7.41
C GLY A 138 -2.33 3.51 -7.58
N ARG A 139 -1.90 2.47 -6.85
CA ARG A 139 -2.49 1.13 -6.95
C ARG A 139 -3.94 1.16 -6.48
N ALA A 140 -4.84 0.71 -7.34
CA ALA A 140 -6.24 0.59 -7.01
C ALA A 140 -6.45 -0.51 -5.99
N PHE A 141 -7.41 -0.31 -5.10
CA PHE A 141 -7.94 -1.37 -4.30
C PHE A 141 -9.46 -1.32 -4.21
N THR A 142 -10.08 -2.49 -4.22
CA THR A 142 -11.54 -2.65 -4.13
C THR A 142 -11.89 -3.50 -2.93
N CYS A 143 -13.00 -3.19 -2.29
CA CYS A 143 -13.61 -3.93 -1.20
C CYS A 143 -15.10 -4.06 -1.54
N SER A 144 -15.61 -5.27 -1.69
CA SER A 144 -17.03 -5.50 -2.03
C SER A 144 -17.63 -6.57 -1.12
N ALA A 145 -18.62 -6.22 -0.30
CA ALA A 145 -19.45 -7.19 0.41
C ALA A 145 -20.38 -7.86 -0.60
N GLU A 146 -20.11 -9.11 -0.99
CA GLU A 146 -21.04 -9.82 -1.88
C GLU A 146 -22.27 -10.30 -1.10
N GLY A 147 -23.44 -9.91 -1.62
CA GLY A 147 -24.68 -10.69 -1.64
C GLY A 147 -25.12 -11.43 -0.37
N GLY A 148 -25.74 -10.71 0.57
CA GLY A 148 -26.84 -11.24 1.40
C GLY A 148 -26.53 -12.31 2.46
N SER A 149 -25.33 -12.90 2.48
CA SER A 149 -24.83 -13.73 3.57
C SER A 149 -23.46 -13.22 4.00
N ALA A 150 -23.24 -13.16 5.31
CA ALA A 150 -22.25 -12.32 5.96
C ALA A 150 -20.77 -12.75 5.80
N GLU A 151 -20.35 -13.43 4.73
CA GLU A 151 -19.12 -14.24 4.85
C GLU A 151 -18.02 -14.12 3.79
N MET A 152 -18.18 -13.41 2.67
CA MET A 152 -17.02 -13.15 1.83
C MET A 152 -17.05 -11.77 1.17
N THR A 153 -15.89 -11.13 1.20
CA THR A 153 -15.65 -9.86 0.55
C THR A 153 -14.31 -9.97 -0.11
N HIS A 154 -14.19 -9.37 -1.27
CA HIS A 154 -12.97 -9.35 -2.05
C HIS A 154 -12.24 -8.04 -1.74
N PHE A 155 -11.13 -8.11 -1.03
CA PHE A 155 -10.11 -7.07 -1.09
C PHE A 155 -9.21 -7.38 -2.25
N ALA A 156 -8.84 -6.37 -3.02
CA ALA A 156 -8.08 -6.64 -4.22
C ALA A 156 -7.14 -5.45 -4.42
N ILE A 157 -5.82 -5.63 -4.56
CA ILE A 157 -4.91 -4.55 -5.00
C ILE A 157 -4.44 -4.81 -6.42
N GLN A 158 -4.83 -3.95 -7.36
CA GLN A 158 -4.32 -4.04 -8.72
C GLN A 158 -2.87 -3.55 -8.74
N ALA A 159 -1.97 -4.50 -8.88
CA ALA A 159 -0.57 -4.27 -9.17
C ALA A 159 -0.37 -3.94 -10.66
N ASP A 160 -1.24 -3.13 -11.24
CA ASP A 160 -0.97 -2.66 -12.59
C ASP A 160 0.40 -2.02 -12.56
N ARG A 161 1.25 -2.46 -13.49
CA ARG A 161 2.37 -1.65 -13.93
C ARG A 161 1.71 -0.41 -14.51
N LEU A 162 1.35 0.55 -13.66
CA LEU A 162 1.13 1.93 -14.05
C LEU A 162 2.31 2.20 -14.97
N ALA A 163 2.00 2.33 -16.26
CA ALA A 163 2.97 2.58 -17.29
C ALA A 163 3.90 3.66 -16.73
N PRO A 164 5.24 3.48 -16.79
CA PRO A 164 6.16 4.41 -16.17
C PRO A 164 5.72 5.80 -16.58
N HIS A 165 5.28 6.62 -15.62
CA HIS A 165 4.94 8.00 -15.88
C HIS A 165 6.15 8.57 -16.60
N ARG A 166 6.04 8.74 -17.92
CA ARG A 166 7.03 9.46 -18.72
C ARG A 166 6.95 10.89 -18.21
N ARG A 167 7.85 11.23 -17.30
CA ARG A 167 8.19 12.62 -17.02
C ARG A 167 9.07 13.12 -18.14
#